data_AF-A0A6M2D599-F1
#
_entry.id   AF-A0A6M2D599-F1
#
_cell.length_a   1.000
_cell.length_b   1.000
_cell.length_c   1.000
_cell.angle_alpha   90.00
_cell.angle_beta   90.00
_cell.angle_gamma   90.00
#
_symmetry.space_group_name_H-M   'P 1'
#
loop_
_entity.id
_entity.type
_entity.pdbx_description
1 polymer ?
#
loop_
_entity_poly.entity_id
_entity_poly.type
_entity_poly.pdbx_seq_one_letter_code
_entity_poly.pdbx_strand_id
1 'polypeptide(L)'
;EGQTLNIEKLSEKIGAFVKFNDILLILIKEGHELHIGSPQLKGAQVVAEIIDQGRVSKINIIKFKRRKHHIKRMGHRQDFTTIKVTGININP
;
A
#
# COMPACT_ATOMS: atom_id res chain seq x y z
N GLU A 1 -6.48 -1.78 14.28
CA GLU A 1 -5.69 -0.53 14.21
C GLU A 1 -4.24 -0.81 14.58
N GLY A 2 -3.30 0.08 14.23
CA GLY A 2 -1.89 -0.04 14.60
C GLY A 2 -1.01 -0.87 13.67
N GLN A 3 -1.56 -1.45 12.60
CA GLN A 3 -0.78 -2.19 11.62
C GLN A 3 0.07 -1.25 10.76
N THR A 4 1.31 -1.64 10.50
CA THR A 4 2.21 -0.94 9.58
C THR A 4 2.31 -1.73 8.29
N LEU A 5 2.14 -1.05 7.15
CA LEU A 5 2.12 -1.68 5.83
C LEU A 5 3.00 -0.87 4.86
N ASN A 6 3.68 -1.58 3.96
CA ASN A 6 4.42 -0.96 2.86
C ASN A 6 3.55 -1.03 1.60
N ILE A 7 3.29 0.13 1.01
CA ILE A 7 2.46 0.30 -0.18
C ILE A 7 3.24 1.02 -1.28
N GLU A 8 2.60 1.12 -2.45
CA GLU A 8 3.11 1.89 -3.59
C GLU A 8 3.31 3.37 -3.22
N LYS A 9 4.15 4.06 -3.98
CA LYS A 9 4.50 5.46 -3.74
C LYS A 9 3.28 6.38 -3.69
N LEU A 10 3.16 7.12 -2.59
CA LEU A 10 2.24 8.25 -2.47
C LEU A 10 2.99 9.58 -2.65
N SER A 11 2.30 10.60 -3.17
CA SER A 11 2.85 11.95 -3.41
C SER A 11 2.87 12.85 -2.17
N GLU A 12 2.30 12.39 -1.07
CA GLU A 12 2.22 13.14 0.19
C GLU A 12 3.54 13.10 0.97
N LYS A 13 3.67 13.98 1.96
CA LYS A 13 4.88 14.06 2.81
C LYS A 13 4.81 13.04 3.96
N ILE A 14 5.99 12.71 4.51
CA ILE A 14 6.09 11.96 5.76
C ILE A 14 5.36 12.74 6.88
N GLY A 15 4.54 12.04 7.67
CA GLY A 15 3.67 12.60 8.70
C GLY A 15 2.31 13.10 8.21
N ALA A 16 2.01 13.00 6.91
CA ALA A 16 0.67 13.31 6.39
C ALA A 16 -0.31 12.15 6.66
N PHE A 17 -1.60 12.50 6.75
CA PHE A 17 -2.70 11.55 6.92
C PHE A 17 -3.39 11.28 5.58
N VAL A 18 -3.41 10.01 5.19
CA VAL A 18 -4.07 9.51 3.99
C VAL A 18 -5.38 8.85 4.37
N LYS A 19 -6.43 9.14 3.60
CA LYS A 19 -7.76 8.56 3.78
C LYS A 19 -8.05 7.59 2.65
N PHE A 20 -8.35 6.34 2.99
CA PHE A 20 -8.80 5.33 2.04
C PHE A 20 -10.31 5.16 2.18
N ASN A 21 -11.03 5.48 1.10
CA ASN A 21 -12.50 5.38 1.05
C ASN A 21 -12.96 4.08 0.36
N ASP A 22 -12.09 3.49 -0.47
CA ASP A 22 -12.39 2.25 -1.19
C ASP A 22 -12.15 1.05 -0.28
N ILE A 23 -13.20 0.64 0.43
CA ILE A 23 -13.13 -0.48 1.38
C ILE A 23 -14.05 -1.60 0.91
N LEU A 24 -13.52 -2.82 0.90
CA LEU A 24 -14.24 -4.01 0.45
C LEU A 24 -14.95 -4.71 1.61
N LEU A 25 -14.32 -4.74 2.78
CA LEU A 25 -14.76 -5.52 3.93
C LEU A 25 -14.26 -4.89 5.22
N ILE A 26 -15.13 -4.85 6.23
CA ILE A 26 -14.75 -4.56 7.61
C ILE A 26 -15.30 -5.65 8.53
N LEU A 27 -14.47 -6.06 9.48
CA LEU A 27 -14.85 -6.94 10.59
C LEU A 27 -14.75 -6.13 11.90
N ILE A 28 -15.87 -5.96 12.57
CA ILE A 28 -15.92 -5.30 13.88
C ILE A 28 -15.80 -6.39 14.96
N LYS A 29 -14.73 -6.35 15.77
CA LYS A 29 -14.53 -7.33 16.84
C LYS A 29 -15.53 -7.17 17.99
N GLU A 30 -15.99 -5.95 18.28
CA GLU A 30 -16.91 -5.64 19.40
C GLU A 30 -18.40 -5.88 19.06
N GLY A 31 -18.70 -6.95 18.32
CA GLY A 31 -20.07 -7.26 17.90
C GLY A 31 -20.21 -8.44 16.93
N HIS A 32 -19.10 -9.00 16.43
CA HIS A 32 -19.09 -10.08 15.45
C HIS A 32 -19.86 -9.77 14.15
N GLU A 33 -19.99 -8.49 13.81
CA GLU A 33 -20.65 -8.06 12.58
C GLU A 33 -19.63 -7.99 11.43
N LEU A 34 -20.00 -8.62 10.32
CA LEU A 34 -19.22 -8.68 9.08
C LEU A 34 -19.94 -7.84 8.02
N HIS A 35 -19.37 -6.70 7.66
CA HIS A 35 -19.89 -5.86 6.60
C HIS A 35 -19.11 -6.13 5.30
N ILE A 36 -19.78 -6.75 4.33
CA ILE A 36 -19.21 -7.07 3.01
C ILE A 36 -19.77 -6.09 1.98
N GLY A 37 -18.90 -5.41 1.27
CA GLY A 37 -19.27 -4.56 0.15
C GLY A 37 -19.45 -5.36 -1.14
N SER A 38 -20.47 -5.01 -1.93
CA SER A 38 -20.67 -5.47 -3.31
C SER A 38 -20.99 -4.26 -4.18
N PRO A 39 -20.04 -3.55 -4.81
CA PRO A 39 -18.59 -3.80 -4.95
C PRO A 39 -17.69 -3.11 -3.90
N GLN A 40 -18.21 -2.14 -3.14
CA GLN A 40 -17.51 -1.42 -2.07
C GLN A 40 -18.49 -1.17 -0.92
N LEU A 41 -17.96 -1.03 0.30
CA LEU A 41 -18.73 -0.69 1.50
C LEU A 41 -18.89 0.84 1.58
N LYS A 42 -20.13 1.33 1.46
CA LYS A 42 -20.43 2.77 1.57
C LYS A 42 -20.27 3.23 3.02
N GLY A 43 -19.73 4.43 3.23
CA GLY A 43 -19.60 5.04 4.56
C GLY A 43 -18.39 4.58 5.39
N ALA A 44 -17.62 3.62 4.87
CA ALA A 44 -16.40 3.17 5.51
C ALA A 44 -15.21 4.07 5.14
N GLN A 45 -14.32 4.31 6.09
CA GLN A 45 -13.08 5.05 5.88
C GLN A 45 -11.95 4.51 6.75
N VAL A 46 -10.78 4.29 6.15
CA VAL A 46 -9.53 4.00 6.87
C VAL A 46 -8.64 5.23 6.84
N VAL A 47 -8.18 5.66 8.00
CA VAL A 47 -7.21 6.74 8.15
C VAL A 47 -5.86 6.13 8.50
N ALA A 48 -4.83 6.52 7.75
CA ALA A 48 -3.46 6.09 7.99
C ALA A 48 -2.49 7.27 7.95
N GLU A 49 -1.40 7.16 8.70
CA GLU A 49 -0.30 8.12 8.72
C GLU A 49 0.89 7.58 7.93
N ILE A 50 1.55 8.43 7.14
CA ILE A 50 2.79 8.05 6.46
C ILE A 50 3.96 8.14 7.43
N ILE A 51 4.59 7.00 7.74
CA ILE A 51 5.74 6.92 8.65
C ILE A 51 7.05 7.13 7.90
N ASP A 52 7.19 6.54 6.71
CA ASP A 52 8.44 6.50 5.97
C ASP A 52 8.21 6.43 4.46
N GLN A 53 9.19 6.90 3.70
CA GLN A 53 9.24 6.80 2.26
C GLN A 53 10.64 6.42 1.83
N GLY A 54 10.74 5.36 1.02
CA GLY A 54 12.02 4.78 0.69
C GLY A 54 12.04 4.11 -0.67
N ARG A 55 13.17 3.44 -0.95
CA ARG A 55 13.36 2.64 -2.16
C ARG A 55 13.75 1.24 -1.78
N VAL A 56 13.07 0.26 -2.36
CA VAL A 56 13.33 -1.17 -2.11
C VAL A 56 14.76 -1.53 -2.54
N SER A 57 15.25 -2.68 -2.05
CA SER A 57 16.51 -3.26 -2.48
C SER A 57 16.59 -3.34 -4.01
N LYS A 58 17.77 -3.05 -4.56
CA LYS A 58 17.98 -3.03 -6.01
C LYS A 58 17.82 -4.42 -6.61
N ILE A 59 16.90 -4.54 -7.56
CA ILE A 59 16.72 -5.72 -8.40
C ILE A 59 17.63 -5.56 -9.61
N ASN A 60 18.51 -6.53 -9.86
CA ASN A 60 19.39 -6.54 -11.01
C ASN A 60 18.77 -7.37 -12.13
N ILE A 61 18.59 -6.76 -13.30
CA ILE A 61 17.99 -7.36 -14.49
C ILE A 61 19.09 -7.51 -15.54
N ILE A 62 19.33 -8.74 -15.99
CA ILE A 62 20.30 -9.04 -17.05
C ILE A 62 19.56 -9.69 -18.21
N LYS A 63 19.67 -9.12 -19.42
CA LYS A 63 19.17 -9.70 -20.66
C LYS A 63 20.35 -10.07 -21.55
N PHE A 64 20.53 -11.36 -21.83
CA PHE A 64 21.61 -11.88 -22.66
C PHE A 64 21.06 -12.57 -23.91
N LYS A 65 21.68 -12.34 -25.07
CA LYS A 65 21.44 -13.12 -26.29
C LYS A 65 22.75 -13.75 -26.76
N ARG A 66 22.79 -15.08 -26.77
CA ARG A 66 23.98 -15.87 -27.16
C ARG A 66 24.36 -15.59 -28.63
N ARG A 67 25.66 -15.50 -28.91
CA ARG A 67 26.24 -15.27 -30.27
C ARG A 67 25.76 -14.00 -30.98
N LYS A 68 25.14 -13.06 -30.26
CA LYS A 68 24.70 -11.75 -30.78
C LYS A 68 25.44 -10.57 -30.15
N HIS A 69 26.49 -10.84 -29.36
CA HIS A 69 27.22 -9.83 -28.59
C HIS A 69 26.31 -8.87 -27.80
N HIS A 70 25.14 -9.35 -27.36
CA HIS A 70 24.13 -8.54 -26.70
C HIS A 70 23.99 -8.96 -25.24
N ILE A 71 24.45 -8.08 -24.34
CA ILE A 71 24.23 -8.13 -22.90
C ILE A 71 23.68 -6.77 -22.47
N LYS A 72 22.48 -6.73 -21.88
CA LYS A 72 21.93 -5.55 -21.23
C LYS A 72 21.86 -5.80 -19.73
N ARG A 73 22.44 -4.90 -18.94
CA ARG A 73 22.35 -4.90 -17.48
C ARG A 73 21.57 -3.66 -17.05
N MET A 74 20.55 -3.84 -16.23
CA MET A 74 19.68 -2.77 -15.75
C MET A 74 19.40 -2.99 -14.26
N GLY A 75 19.29 -1.92 -13.49
CA GLY A 75 18.82 -1.97 -12.12
C GLY A 75 17.41 -1.41 -12.02
N HIS A 76 16.56 -2.04 -11.21
CA HIS A 76 15.27 -1.47 -10.80
C HIS A 76 15.25 -1.29 -9.29
N ARG A 77 14.72 -0.16 -8.83
CA ARG A 77 14.42 0.11 -7.42
C ARG A 77 13.05 0.74 -7.37
N GLN A 78 12.08 -0.01 -6.87
CA GLN A 78 10.72 0.48 -6.63
C GLN A 78 10.74 1.46 -5.47
N ASP A 79 10.02 2.58 -5.61
CA ASP A 79 9.75 3.49 -4.51
C ASP A 79 8.60 2.91 -3.68
N PHE A 80 8.65 3.02 -2.36
CA PHE A 80 7.59 2.57 -1.47
C PHE A 80 7.25 3.64 -0.43
N THR A 81 6.05 3.53 0.12
CA THR A 81 5.59 4.36 1.24
C THR A 81 5.13 3.44 2.37
N THR A 82 5.65 3.64 3.56
CA THR A 82 5.25 2.92 4.77
C THR A 82 4.17 3.72 5.48
N ILE A 83 3.02 3.09 5.69
CA ILE A 83 1.88 3.69 6.38
C ILE A 83 1.57 2.97 7.68
N LYS A 84 1.09 3.70 8.69
CA LYS A 84 0.49 3.17 9.92
C LYS A 84 -1.01 3.41 9.90
N VAL A 85 -1.82 2.37 10.08
CA VAL A 85 -3.27 2.55 10.23
C VAL A 85 -3.58 3.13 11.60
N THR A 86 -4.11 4.36 11.63
CA THR A 86 -4.41 5.10 12.87
C THR A 86 -5.87 4.97 13.29
N GLY A 87 -6.80 4.77 12.35
CA GLY A 87 -8.21 4.62 12.68
C GLY A 87 -9.01 3.95 11.57
N ILE A 88 -10.06 3.24 11.96
CA ILE A 88 -11.04 2.63 11.06
C ILE A 88 -12.42 3.16 11.45
N ASN A 89 -13.01 3.99 10.60
CA ASN A 89 -14.32 4.59 10.82
C ASN A 89 -15.37 3.91 9.94
N ILE A 90 -16.53 3.66 10.52
CA ILE A 90 -17.75 3.34 9.79
C ILE A 90 -18.77 4.40 10.18
N ASN A 91 -19.16 5.25 9.22
CA ASN A 91 -20.39 6.00 9.35
C ASN A 91 -21.52 5.15 8.73
N PRO A 92 -22.60 4.89 9.48
CA PRO A 92 -23.77 4.18 8.97
C PRO A 92 -24.48 4.94 7.85
#